data_AF-A0AAV5SKC7-F1
#
_entry.id   AF-A0AAV5SKC7-F1
#
_cell.length_a   1.000
_cell.length_b   1.000
_cell.length_c   1.000
_cell.angle_alpha   90.00
_cell.angle_beta   90.00
_cell.angle_gamma   90.00
#
_symmetry.space_group_name_H-M   'P 1'
#
loop_
_entity.id
_entity.type
_entity.pdbx_description
1 polymer ?
#
loop_
_entity_poly.entity_id
_entity_poly.type
_entity_poly.pdbx_seq_one_letter_code
_entity_poly.pdbx_strand_id
1 'polypeptide(L)'
;SMETSVNLDTLPPDIIRRIIRMEEESAIEWRLICRLWNRVIIGYFSERKQKLVAERVYMFAGVAEHANGIDFMRMGVRALRRYRQEKERVHMYAIIRERAGSRVGVAKWLTVNQRY
;
A
#
# COMPACT_ATOMS: atom_id res chain seq x y z
N SER A 1 -15.12 26.20 -37.38
CA SER A 1 -14.00 25.63 -36.62
C SER A 1 -13.58 24.36 -37.33
N MET A 2 -12.32 24.21 -37.75
CA MET A 2 -11.86 22.93 -38.28
C MET A 2 -11.64 22.00 -37.09
N GLU A 3 -12.46 20.94 -36.97
CA GLU A 3 -12.24 19.92 -35.96
C GLU A 3 -10.93 19.20 -36.25
N THR A 4 -9.92 19.45 -35.42
CA THR A 4 -8.70 18.65 -35.41
C THR A 4 -9.05 17.26 -34.92
N SER A 5 -9.03 16.29 -35.82
CA SER A 5 -9.16 14.87 -35.45
C SER A 5 -7.96 14.47 -34.60
N VAL A 6 -8.23 14.01 -33.39
CA VAL A 6 -7.18 13.50 -32.50
C VAL A 6 -6.87 12.07 -32.93
N ASN A 7 -5.63 11.82 -33.35
CA ASN A 7 -5.17 10.49 -33.69
C ASN A 7 -4.51 9.83 -32.47
N LEU A 8 -5.09 8.74 -31.98
CA LEU A 8 -4.59 7.97 -30.83
C LEU A 8 -3.17 7.45 -31.03
N ASP A 9 -2.73 7.20 -32.26
CA ASP A 9 -1.40 6.69 -32.58
C ASP A 9 -0.28 7.71 -32.34
N THR A 10 -0.64 8.99 -32.34
CA THR A 10 0.30 10.11 -32.21
C THR A 10 0.38 10.66 -30.79
N LEU A 11 -0.34 10.06 -29.84
CA LEU A 11 -0.36 10.54 -28.47
C LEU A 11 1.00 10.33 -27.77
N PRO A 12 1.47 11.33 -27.01
CA PRO A 12 2.64 11.18 -26.16
C PRO A 12 2.48 10.05 -25.11
N PRO A 13 3.56 9.35 -24.74
CA PRO A 13 3.49 8.22 -23.81
C PRO A 13 2.90 8.53 -22.44
N ASP A 14 3.10 9.74 -21.92
CA ASP A 14 2.53 10.22 -20.65
C ASP A 14 1.01 10.39 -20.73
N ILE A 15 0.48 10.87 -21.86
CA ILE A 15 -0.96 10.93 -22.12
C ILE A 15 -1.55 9.51 -22.21
N ILE A 16 -0.90 8.60 -22.95
CA ILE A 16 -1.30 7.19 -23.03
C ILE A 16 -1.35 6.56 -21.62
N ARG A 17 -0.33 6.76 -20.79
CA ARG A 17 -0.33 6.28 -19.39
C ARG A 17 -1.49 6.86 -18.57
N ARG A 18 -1.85 8.12 -18.80
CA ARG A 18 -2.98 8.75 -18.12
C ARG A 18 -4.31 8.13 -18.53
N ILE A 19 -4.50 7.84 -19.82
CA ILE A 19 -5.68 7.13 -20.35
C ILE A 19 -5.78 5.71 -19.76
N ILE A 20 -4.68 4.95 -19.78
CA ILE A 20 -4.60 3.62 -19.15
C ILE A 20 -4.99 3.66 -17.67
N ARG A 21 -4.59 4.71 -16.93
CA ARG A 21 -4.94 4.86 -15.52
C ARG A 21 -6.43 5.15 -15.31
N MET A 22 -7.11 5.77 -16.28
CA MET A 22 -8.53 6.11 -16.18
C MET A 22 -9.44 4.89 -16.43
N GLU A 23 -9.09 4.03 -17.38
CA GLU A 23 -9.86 2.82 -17.71
C GLU A 23 -8.95 1.58 -17.75
N GLU A 24 -8.43 1.23 -16.57
CA GLU A 24 -7.41 0.20 -16.46
C GLU A 24 -7.89 -1.19 -16.88
N GLU A 25 -9.17 -1.50 -16.68
CA GLU A 25 -9.76 -2.81 -16.97
C GLU A 25 -9.76 -3.12 -18.47
N SER A 26 -9.98 -2.10 -19.31
CA SER A 26 -10.01 -2.20 -20.77
C SER A 26 -8.63 -2.04 -21.42
N ALA A 27 -7.62 -1.57 -20.67
CA ALA A 27 -6.32 -1.19 -21.21
C ALA A 27 -5.54 -2.33 -21.89
N ILE A 28 -5.87 -3.59 -21.61
CA ILE A 28 -5.23 -4.76 -22.25
C ILE A 28 -5.59 -4.83 -23.74
N GLU A 29 -6.82 -4.47 -24.11
CA GLU A 29 -7.33 -4.56 -25.49
C GLU A 29 -6.65 -3.51 -26.39
N TRP A 30 -6.28 -2.37 -25.83
CA TRP A 30 -5.64 -1.25 -26.55
C TRP A 30 -4.20 -1.53 -26.99
N ARG A 31 -3.64 -2.69 -26.62
CA ARG A 31 -2.33 -3.14 -27.13
C ARG A 31 -2.33 -3.31 -28.65
N LEU A 32 -3.50 -3.44 -29.26
CA LEU A 32 -3.70 -3.63 -30.69
C LEU A 32 -3.72 -2.32 -31.49
N ILE A 33 -3.77 -1.15 -30.84
CA ILE A 33 -3.80 0.16 -31.52
C ILE A 33 -2.53 0.35 -32.35
N CYS A 34 -1.37 0.39 -31.69
CA CYS A 34 -0.07 0.42 -32.37
C CYS A 34 1.08 -0.06 -31.46
N ARG A 35 2.29 -0.13 -32.01
CA ARG A 35 3.49 -0.60 -31.29
C ARG A 35 3.81 0.25 -30.05
N LEU A 36 3.57 1.57 -30.12
CA LEU A 36 3.80 2.47 -29.00
C LEU A 36 2.86 2.15 -27.83
N TRP A 37 1.56 2.01 -28.11
CA TRP A 37 0.56 1.62 -27.11
C TRP A 37 0.90 0.29 -26.45
N ASN A 38 1.23 -0.74 -27.24
CA ASN A 38 1.65 -2.03 -26.70
C ASN A 38 2.85 -1.90 -25.75
N ARG A 39 3.87 -1.13 -26.13
CA ARG A 39 5.05 -0.89 -25.28
C ARG A 39 4.69 -0.18 -23.98
N VAL A 40 3.88 0.88 -24.05
CA VAL A 40 3.47 1.66 -22.88
C VAL A 40 2.60 0.83 -21.93
N ILE A 41 1.66 0.04 -22.45
CA ILE A 41 0.78 -0.83 -21.66
C ILE A 41 1.60 -1.91 -20.95
N ILE A 42 2.48 -2.61 -21.67
CA ILE A 42 3.36 -3.63 -21.07
C ILE A 42 4.23 -3.00 -19.97
N GLY A 43 4.84 -1.84 -20.26
CA GLY A 43 5.63 -1.09 -19.28
C GLY A 43 4.81 -0.73 -18.05
N TYR A 44 3.64 -0.15 -18.24
CA TYR A 44 2.73 0.26 -17.17
C TYR A 44 2.37 -0.91 -16.25
N PHE A 45 1.93 -2.05 -16.80
CA PHE A 45 1.57 -3.21 -15.98
C PHE A 45 2.78 -3.91 -15.34
N SER A 46 3.96 -3.86 -15.96
CA SER A 46 5.20 -4.39 -15.38
C SER A 46 5.69 -3.54 -14.22
N GLU A 47 5.73 -2.21 -14.39
CA GLU A 47 6.09 -1.25 -13.35
C GLU A 47 5.06 -1.25 -12.21
N ARG A 48 3.77 -1.43 -12.50
CA ARG A 48 2.73 -1.51 -11.47
C ARG A 48 2.90 -2.75 -10.58
N LYS A 49 3.34 -3.88 -11.15
CA LYS A 49 3.71 -5.05 -10.34
C LYS A 49 4.90 -4.75 -9.41
N GLN A 50 5.75 -3.81 -9.78
CA GLN A 50 6.89 -3.35 -8.98
C GLN A 50 6.53 -2.22 -8.00
N LYS A 51 5.48 -1.43 -8.27
CA LYS A 51 4.98 -0.43 -7.33
C LYS A 51 4.26 -1.14 -6.19
N LEU A 52 4.90 -1.11 -5.02
CA LEU A 52 4.31 -1.48 -3.74
C LEU A 52 2.96 -0.74 -3.61
N VAL A 53 1.86 -1.46 -3.73
CA VAL A 53 0.52 -0.92 -3.48
C VAL A 53 0.58 -0.32 -2.09
N ALA A 54 0.32 0.98 -1.97
CA ALA A 54 0.49 1.76 -0.74
C ALA A 54 0.15 0.91 0.50
N GLU A 55 1.21 0.39 1.12
CA GLU A 55 1.13 -0.36 2.36
C GLU A 55 0.79 0.71 3.40
N ARG A 56 -0.46 0.73 3.86
CA ARG A 56 -0.82 1.63 4.96
C ARG A 56 -0.19 1.05 6.21
N VAL A 57 0.86 1.71 6.66
CA VAL A 57 1.56 1.36 7.89
C VAL A 57 1.29 2.45 8.90
N TYR A 58 0.65 2.07 10.00
CA TYR A 58 0.47 2.92 11.17
C TYR A 58 1.46 2.45 12.22
N MET A 59 2.32 3.36 12.66
CA MET A 59 3.24 3.11 13.77
C MET A 59 2.88 4.01 14.92
N PHE A 60 2.88 3.44 16.12
CA PHE A 60 2.81 4.23 17.35
C PHE A 60 3.71 3.60 18.40
N ALA A 61 4.31 4.46 19.21
CA ALA A 61 5.13 4.05 20.34
C ALA A 61 4.30 4.12 21.62
N GLY A 62 4.48 3.11 22.47
CA GLY A 62 3.83 3.05 23.78
C GLY A 62 2.47 2.37 23.77
N VAL A 63 1.76 2.53 24.89
CA VAL A 63 0.46 1.91 25.09
C VAL A 63 -0.55 2.64 24.22
N ALA A 64 -1.12 1.97 23.21
CA ALA A 64 -2.27 2.49 22.47
C ALA A 64 -3.27 2.99 23.50
N GLU A 65 -3.66 4.26 23.45
CA GLU A 65 -4.61 4.86 24.38
C GLU A 65 -6.01 4.23 24.19
N HIS A 66 -6.17 2.96 24.55
CA HIS A 66 -7.44 2.37 24.96
C HIS A 66 -7.63 2.56 26.47
N ALA A 67 -6.99 3.59 27.05
CA ALA A 67 -7.18 4.00 28.42
C ALA A 67 -8.48 4.80 28.54
N ASN A 68 -9.61 4.12 28.31
CA ASN A 68 -10.83 4.46 29.04
C ASN A 68 -10.55 4.14 30.53
N GLY A 69 -9.89 5.06 31.24
CA GLY A 69 -9.81 5.06 32.70
C GLY A 69 -8.98 3.95 33.34
N ILE A 70 -7.74 3.70 32.89
CA ILE A 70 -6.82 2.87 33.69
C ILE A 70 -6.40 3.67 34.93
N ASP A 71 -7.03 3.37 36.07
CA ASP A 71 -6.64 3.91 37.37
C ASP A 71 -5.31 3.27 37.82
N PHE A 72 -4.21 4.00 37.58
CA PHE A 72 -2.85 3.58 37.93
C PHE A 72 -2.70 3.23 39.41
N MET A 73 -3.55 3.77 40.29
CA MET A 73 -3.53 3.51 41.74
C MET A 73 -4.04 2.11 42.10
N ARG A 74 -4.77 1.44 41.20
CA ARG A 74 -5.28 0.07 41.39
C ARG A 74 -4.46 -1.02 40.71
N MET A 75 -3.46 -0.65 39.91
CA MET A 75 -2.61 -1.64 39.24
C MET A 75 -1.60 -2.25 40.22
N GLY A 76 -1.73 -3.55 40.47
CA GLY A 76 -0.71 -4.30 41.20
C GLY A 76 0.66 -4.28 40.48
N VAL A 77 1.73 -4.58 41.23
CA VAL A 77 3.13 -4.53 40.75
C VAL A 77 3.37 -5.28 39.43
N ARG A 78 2.66 -6.40 39.20
CA ARG A 78 2.75 -7.17 37.95
C ARG A 78 2.16 -6.42 36.74
N ALA A 79 1.07 -5.68 36.94
CA ALA A 79 0.44 -4.87 35.89
C ALA A 79 1.30 -3.65 35.54
N LEU A 80 1.89 -2.99 36.56
CA LEU A 80 2.87 -1.92 36.35
C LEU A 80 4.10 -2.37 35.53
N ARG A 81 4.62 -3.57 35.80
CA ARG A 81 5.74 -4.14 35.05
C ARG A 81 5.39 -4.39 33.59
N ARG A 82 4.19 -4.91 33.29
CA ARG A 82 3.71 -5.10 31.91
C ARG A 82 3.51 -3.77 31.21
N TYR A 83 2.87 -2.80 31.87
CA TYR A 83 2.67 -1.45 31.34
C TYR A 83 3.99 -0.79 30.95
N ARG A 84 5.02 -0.89 31.81
CA ARG A 84 6.35 -0.35 31.50
C ARG A 84 6.99 -1.03 30.28
N GLN A 85 6.89 -2.36 30.20
CA GLN A 85 7.40 -3.13 29.06
C GLN A 85 6.64 -2.82 27.76
N GLU A 86 5.35 -2.54 27.83
CA GLU A 86 4.54 -2.16 26.66
C GLU A 86 4.78 -0.72 26.23
N LYS A 87 5.05 0.19 27.19
CA LYS A 87 5.43 1.58 26.89
C LYS A 87 6.70 1.69 26.05
N GLU A 88 7.62 0.73 26.18
CA GLU A 88 8.87 0.67 25.44
C GLU A 88 8.74 -0.01 24.06
N ARG A 89 7.54 -0.47 23.67
CA ARG A 89 7.33 -1.14 22.38
C ARG A 89 6.80 -0.18 21.31
N VAL A 90 7.16 -0.48 20.07
CA VAL A 90 6.56 0.11 18.87
C VAL A 90 5.56 -0.89 18.31
N HIS A 91 4.32 -0.44 18.13
CA HIS A 91 3.28 -1.21 17.49
C HIS A 91 3.16 -0.79 16.04
N MET A 92 3.05 -1.78 15.15
CA MET A 92 2.89 -1.56 13.72
C MET A 92 1.62 -2.27 13.24
N TYR A 93 0.71 -1.51 12.65
CA TYR A 93 -0.45 -2.03 11.94
C TYR A 93 -0.22 -1.83 10.46
N ALA A 94 -0.22 -2.93 9.70
CA ALA A 94 0.03 -2.91 8.26
C ALA A 94 -1.12 -3.60 7.52
N ILE A 95 -1.70 -2.89 6.54
CA ILE A 95 -2.65 -3.49 5.59
C ILE A 95 -1.84 -3.95 4.38
N ILE A 96 -1.65 -5.26 4.26
CA ILE A 96 -0.81 -5.88 3.24
C ILE A 96 -1.67 -6.83 2.41
N ARG A 97 -1.46 -6.83 1.08
CA ARG A 97 -2.14 -7.82 0.21
C ARG A 97 -1.62 -9.22 0.50
N GLU A 98 -2.48 -10.22 0.41
CA GLU A 98 -2.17 -11.63 0.68
C GLU A 98 -0.89 -12.12 0.00
N ARG A 99 -0.70 -11.79 -1.29
CA ARG A 99 0.51 -12.13 -2.07
C ARG A 99 1.83 -11.60 -1.50
N ALA A 100 1.78 -10.58 -0.67
CA ALA A 100 2.94 -9.99 0.00
C ALA A 100 3.08 -10.46 1.46
N GLY A 101 2.28 -11.45 1.88
CA GLY A 101 2.29 -12.02 3.23
C GLY A 101 3.66 -12.56 3.68
N SER A 102 4.50 -13.00 2.75
CA SER A 102 5.87 -13.45 3.02
C SER A 102 6.79 -12.33 3.55
N ARG A 103 6.42 -11.06 3.37
CA ARG A 103 7.17 -9.88 3.85
C ARG A 103 6.76 -9.45 5.25
N VAL A 104 5.63 -9.97 5.75
CA VAL A 104 5.11 -9.67 7.09
C VAL A 104 6.12 -10.18 8.13
N GLY A 105 6.58 -9.28 9.00
CA GLY A 105 7.61 -9.57 10.01
C GLY A 105 9.01 -9.03 9.66
N VAL A 106 9.20 -8.42 8.47
CA VAL A 106 10.43 -7.72 8.05
C VAL A 106 11.69 -8.51 8.42
N ALA A 107 11.85 -9.70 7.84
CA ALA A 107 12.98 -10.60 8.13
C ALA A 107 13.17 -10.92 9.64
N LYS A 108 12.06 -11.10 10.36
CA LYS A 108 11.98 -11.37 11.82
C LYS A 108 12.30 -10.17 12.72
N TRP A 109 12.45 -8.96 12.16
CA TRP A 109 12.57 -7.74 12.98
C TRP A 109 11.28 -7.40 13.72
N LEU A 110 10.13 -7.87 13.23
CA LEU A 110 8.82 -7.62 13.84
C LEU A 110 8.13 -8.93 14.19
N THR A 111 7.69 -9.04 15.44
CA THR A 111 6.83 -10.14 15.90
C THR A 111 5.38 -9.86 15.51
N VAL A 112 4.76 -10.79 14.78
CA VAL A 112 3.35 -10.67 14.39
C VAL A 112 2.49 -11.14 15.56
N ASN A 113 1.85 -10.19 16.24
CA ASN A 113 0.99 -10.51 17.38
C ASN A 113 -0.40 -11.01 16.96
N GLN A 114 -0.94 -10.50 15.84
CA GLN A 114 -2.28 -10.84 15.36
C GLN A 114 -2.38 -10.71 13.83
N ARG A 115 -3.19 -11.56 13.21
CA ARG A 115 -3.60 -11.49 11.80
C ARG A 115 -5.13 -11.46 11.77
N TYR A 116 -5.69 -10.63 10.89
CA TYR A 116 -7.13 -10.50 10.66
C TYR A 116 -7.44 -10.95 9.24
#